data_AF-A0A433BCX7-F1
#
_entry.id   AF-A0A433BCX7-F1
#
_cell.length_a   1.000
_cell.length_b   1.000
_cell.length_c   1.000
_cell.angle_alpha   90.00
_cell.angle_beta   90.00
_cell.angle_gamma   90.00
#
_symmetry.space_group_name_H-M   'P 1'
#
loop_
_entity.id
_entity.type
_entity.pdbx_description
1 polymer ?
#
loop_
_entity_poly.entity_id
_entity_poly.type
_entity_poly.pdbx_seq_one_letter_code
_entity_poly.pdbx_strand_id
1 'polypeptide(L)'
;MSALPPKGPLPPPQPPAVADPGRPRRSRRLRLAALCAAGLLALPLGLGTAAWIWSGSEGSLDTALRLVPRWLPADRQLQVSGVSGTLREGGQIAELSWTQPGTRATLTGLHIRWDWHALLNRHLALSELSAERLELRDHGKAPPSPPLTELTLPLTIDTPLQLGQIRLPDQGALVLNHLDGHYHYDGEQHHLQWNELAVAAGHYSGRISLQGAAPMALQAQLDGEIPTGLGAPAPAQLLARAGLQGTLSGPAAEIALEAVLEPDEAAPTEHHAGRLFGLDMDVEVRVEAVEVAQLDAVRRGARAQR
;
A
#
# COMPACT_ATOMS: atom_id res chain seq x y z
N MET A 1 70.80 86.88 -57.05
CA MET A 1 71.45 85.60 -56.76
C MET A 1 71.41 85.38 -55.25
N SER A 2 71.03 84.17 -54.87
CA SER A 2 70.69 83.60 -53.55
C SER A 2 71.56 83.98 -52.35
N ALA A 3 70.94 84.08 -51.18
CA ALA A 3 71.44 83.50 -49.93
C ALA A 3 70.26 83.21 -48.98
N LEU A 4 70.00 81.91 -48.75
CA LEU A 4 69.01 81.37 -47.81
C LEU A 4 69.49 81.51 -46.35
N PRO A 5 68.61 81.76 -45.37
CA PRO A 5 68.94 81.66 -43.95
C PRO A 5 69.03 80.19 -43.48
N PRO A 6 69.78 79.92 -42.38
CA PRO A 6 70.14 78.56 -41.95
C PRO A 6 69.00 77.76 -41.30
N LYS A 7 69.00 76.45 -41.55
CA LYS A 7 68.10 75.45 -40.96
C LYS A 7 68.32 75.32 -39.45
N GLY A 8 67.24 75.48 -38.67
CA GLY A 8 67.20 75.12 -37.25
C GLY A 8 67.20 73.59 -37.02
N PRO A 9 67.49 73.13 -35.78
CA PRO A 9 67.70 71.72 -35.49
C PRO A 9 66.39 70.91 -35.49
N LEU A 10 66.47 69.66 -35.94
CA LEU A 10 65.36 68.68 -35.96
C LEU A 10 64.93 68.30 -34.53
N PRO A 11 63.63 68.07 -34.26
CA PRO A 11 63.16 67.52 -32.99
C PRO A 11 63.55 66.03 -32.86
N PRO A 12 63.82 65.53 -31.64
CA PRO A 12 64.16 64.13 -31.42
C PRO A 12 62.96 63.19 -31.67
N PRO A 13 63.20 61.92 -32.07
CA PRO A 13 62.16 60.97 -32.40
C PRO A 13 61.35 60.58 -31.16
N GLN A 14 60.02 60.67 -31.26
CA GLN A 14 59.12 60.15 -30.23
C GLN A 14 59.16 58.61 -30.22
N PRO A 15 59.27 57.95 -29.05
CA PRO A 15 59.16 56.51 -28.97
C PRO A 15 57.74 56.04 -29.34
N PRO A 16 57.59 54.84 -29.93
CA PRO A 16 56.29 54.34 -30.34
C PRO A 16 55.37 54.15 -29.13
N ALA A 17 54.13 54.61 -29.26
CA ALA A 17 53.08 54.36 -28.28
C ALA A 17 52.88 52.84 -28.14
N VAL A 18 53.14 52.32 -26.95
CA VAL A 18 52.85 50.92 -26.59
C VAL A 18 51.33 50.78 -26.59
N ALA A 19 50.79 50.02 -27.55
CA ALA A 19 49.39 49.62 -27.55
C ALA A 19 49.15 48.69 -26.35
N ASP A 20 48.32 49.12 -25.42
CA ASP A 20 47.88 48.32 -24.28
C ASP A 20 47.11 47.09 -24.80
N PRO A 21 47.54 45.84 -24.53
CA PRO A 21 46.83 44.67 -25.03
C PRO A 21 45.48 44.58 -24.33
N GLY A 22 44.43 45.04 -25.01
CA GLY A 22 43.06 44.98 -24.54
C GLY A 22 42.73 43.59 -24.01
N ARG A 23 42.50 43.48 -22.69
CA ARG A 23 42.15 42.23 -22.00
C ARG A 23 41.06 41.50 -22.79
N PRO A 24 41.21 40.18 -23.04
CA PRO A 24 40.39 39.50 -24.03
C PRO A 24 38.93 39.43 -23.58
N ARG A 25 38.04 40.00 -24.41
CA ARG A 25 36.56 39.91 -24.33
C ARG A 25 36.04 38.47 -24.15
N ARG A 26 36.85 37.46 -24.47
CA ARG A 26 36.58 36.02 -24.30
C ARG A 26 36.40 35.63 -22.82
N SER A 27 37.10 36.28 -21.90
CA SER A 27 36.98 36.05 -20.45
C SER A 27 35.61 36.48 -19.89
N ARG A 28 35.03 37.55 -20.45
CA ARG A 28 33.71 38.05 -20.04
C ARG A 28 32.59 37.12 -20.49
N ARG A 29 32.69 36.54 -21.69
CA ARG A 29 31.74 35.54 -22.20
C ARG A 29 31.83 34.21 -21.45
N LEU A 30 33.05 33.74 -21.12
CA LEU A 30 33.26 32.56 -20.28
C LEU A 30 32.71 32.76 -18.85
N ARG A 31 32.90 33.94 -18.26
CA ARG A 31 32.29 34.30 -16.96
C ARG A 31 30.77 34.34 -17.03
N LEU A 32 30.19 34.88 -18.10
CA LEU A 32 28.73 34.89 -18.28
C LEU A 32 28.17 33.47 -18.48
N ALA A 33 28.85 32.64 -19.30
CA ALA A 33 28.48 31.24 -19.49
C ALA A 33 28.60 30.43 -18.19
N ALA A 34 29.65 30.67 -17.39
CA ALA A 34 29.80 30.07 -16.07
C ALA A 34 28.73 30.53 -15.08
N LEU A 35 28.32 31.81 -15.12
CA LEU A 35 27.20 32.34 -14.32
C LEU A 35 25.85 31.74 -14.76
N CYS A 36 25.60 31.60 -16.06
CA CYS A 36 24.40 30.94 -16.57
C CYS A 36 24.37 29.45 -16.20
N ALA A 37 25.50 28.75 -16.33
CA ALA A 37 25.63 27.36 -15.92
C ALA A 37 25.46 27.20 -14.39
N ALA A 38 26.06 28.09 -13.60
CA ALA A 38 25.90 28.12 -12.15
C ALA A 38 24.44 28.41 -11.75
N GLY A 39 23.77 29.36 -12.41
CA GLY A 39 22.35 29.63 -12.18
C GLY A 39 21.45 28.45 -12.57
N LEU A 40 21.77 27.76 -13.68
CA LEU A 40 21.03 26.59 -14.14
C LEU A 40 21.17 25.39 -13.18
N LEU A 41 22.31 25.24 -12.51
CA LEU A 41 22.52 24.23 -11.47
C LEU A 41 21.95 24.66 -10.11
N ALA A 42 22.03 25.94 -9.77
CA ALA A 42 21.52 26.47 -8.51
C ALA A 42 19.99 26.38 -8.40
N LEU A 43 19.28 26.45 -9.53
CA LEU A 43 17.82 26.39 -9.57
C LEU A 43 17.24 25.02 -9.12
N PRO A 44 17.66 23.87 -9.67
CA PRO A 44 17.21 22.57 -9.17
C PRO A 44 17.71 22.29 -7.75
N LEU A 45 18.90 22.77 -7.38
CA LEU A 45 19.41 22.67 -6.00
C LEU A 45 18.51 23.45 -5.02
N GLY A 46 18.14 24.69 -5.36
CA GLY A 46 17.26 25.52 -4.54
C GLY A 46 15.84 24.96 -4.45
N LEU A 47 15.29 24.41 -5.54
CA LEU A 47 14.00 23.73 -5.53
C LEU A 47 14.06 22.44 -4.69
N GLY A 48 15.14 21.67 -4.80
CA GLY A 48 15.36 20.47 -4.01
C GLY A 48 15.43 20.77 -2.52
N THR A 49 16.18 21.80 -2.10
CA THR A 49 16.26 22.20 -0.69
C THR A 49 14.93 22.75 -0.18
N ALA A 50 14.22 23.56 -0.97
CA ALA A 50 12.90 24.05 -0.61
C ALA A 50 11.89 22.91 -0.45
N ALA A 51 11.86 21.95 -1.39
CA ALA A 51 11.00 20.77 -1.32
C ALA A 51 11.36 19.87 -0.13
N TRP A 52 12.65 19.76 0.19
CA TRP A 52 13.14 19.00 1.35
C TRP A 52 12.73 19.62 2.67
N ILE A 53 12.84 20.94 2.81
CA ILE A 53 12.38 21.66 4.00
C ILE A 53 10.86 21.54 4.11
N TRP A 54 10.15 21.70 2.99
CA TRP A 54 8.70 21.61 2.93
C TRP A 54 8.19 20.21 3.31
N SER A 55 8.84 19.12 2.89
CA SER A 55 8.38 17.76 3.19
C SER A 55 8.43 17.41 4.68
N GLY A 56 9.24 18.13 5.47
CA GLY A 56 9.28 18.05 6.93
C GLY A 56 8.36 19.05 7.64
N SER A 57 7.61 19.87 6.90
CA SER A 57 6.69 20.86 7.50
C SER A 57 5.32 20.24 7.82
N GLU A 58 4.69 20.74 8.89
CA GLU A 58 3.36 20.30 9.28
C GLU A 58 2.33 20.59 8.16
N GLY A 59 1.51 19.60 7.81
CA GLY A 59 0.52 19.73 6.73
C GLY A 59 1.06 19.44 5.32
N SER A 60 2.36 19.10 5.18
CA SER A 60 2.91 18.66 3.91
C SER A 60 2.27 17.36 3.42
N LEU A 61 1.88 16.48 4.35
CA LEU A 61 1.16 15.23 4.06
C LEU A 61 -0.22 15.52 3.46
N ASP A 62 -1.01 16.39 4.09
CA ASP A 62 -2.34 16.81 3.59
C ASP A 62 -2.23 17.38 2.17
N THR A 63 -1.28 18.28 1.97
CA THR A 63 -1.05 18.90 0.67
C THR A 63 -0.65 17.87 -0.39
N ALA A 64 0.20 16.90 -0.05
CA ALA A 64 0.58 15.82 -0.95
C ALA A 64 -0.63 14.93 -1.31
N LEU A 65 -1.45 14.56 -0.31
CA LEU A 65 -2.65 13.74 -0.51
C LEU A 65 -3.69 14.44 -1.39
N ARG A 66 -3.84 15.76 -1.33
CA ARG A 66 -4.72 16.53 -2.23
C ARG A 66 -4.30 16.47 -3.70
N LEU A 67 -3.04 16.15 -3.99
CA LEU A 67 -2.55 16.02 -5.37
C LEU A 67 -2.77 14.61 -5.93
N VAL A 68 -2.91 13.59 -5.08
CA VAL A 68 -3.09 12.18 -5.47
C VAL A 68 -4.30 11.96 -6.40
N PRO A 69 -5.49 12.55 -6.16
CA PRO A 69 -6.65 12.43 -7.05
C PRO A 69 -6.39 12.76 -8.52
N ARG A 70 -5.37 13.57 -8.83
CA ARG A 70 -5.05 13.98 -10.21
C ARG A 70 -4.43 12.85 -11.05
N TRP A 71 -3.92 11.82 -10.38
CA TRP A 71 -3.26 10.67 -10.99
C TRP A 71 -4.12 9.41 -10.97
N LEU A 72 -5.29 9.52 -10.35
CA LEU A 72 -6.25 8.42 -10.24
C LEU A 72 -7.13 8.35 -11.51
N PRO A 73 -7.46 7.13 -11.97
CA PRO A 73 -8.48 6.92 -12.99
C PRO A 73 -9.80 7.61 -12.64
N ALA A 74 -10.52 8.11 -13.64
CA ALA A 74 -11.74 8.91 -13.43
C ALA A 74 -12.88 8.14 -12.72
N ASP A 75 -12.84 6.80 -12.74
CA ASP A 75 -13.76 5.90 -12.07
C ASP A 75 -13.43 5.70 -10.57
N ARG A 76 -12.28 6.16 -10.10
CA ARG A 76 -11.80 6.00 -8.72
C ARG A 76 -11.71 7.35 -8.02
N GLN A 77 -12.27 7.42 -6.82
CA GLN A 77 -12.25 8.63 -6.01
C GLN A 77 -11.62 8.33 -4.65
N LEU A 78 -10.67 9.17 -4.28
CA LEU A 78 -10.02 9.16 -2.97
C LEU A 78 -10.37 10.47 -2.27
N GLN A 79 -11.05 10.40 -1.13
CA GLN A 79 -11.29 11.56 -0.27
C GLN A 79 -10.60 11.33 1.06
N VAL A 80 -9.93 12.37 1.56
CA VAL A 80 -9.19 12.33 2.81
C VAL A 80 -9.60 13.52 3.66
N SER A 81 -9.85 13.30 4.95
CA SER A 81 -10.20 14.35 5.89
C SER A 81 -9.43 14.21 7.20
N GLY A 82 -9.23 15.34 7.89
CA GLY A 82 -8.52 15.39 9.18
C GLY A 82 -7.10 14.85 9.12
N VAL A 83 -6.32 15.26 8.11
CA VAL A 83 -4.92 14.87 7.95
C VAL A 83 -4.01 15.77 8.79
N SER A 84 -3.10 15.18 9.55
CA SER A 84 -2.02 15.93 10.22
C SER A 84 -0.74 15.11 10.25
N GLY A 85 0.41 15.79 10.29
CA GLY A 85 1.74 15.17 10.24
C GLY A 85 2.57 15.69 9.07
N THR A 86 3.62 14.96 8.73
CA THR A 86 4.61 15.36 7.72
C THR A 86 4.79 14.28 6.66
N LEU A 87 5.32 14.65 5.49
CA LEU A 87 5.59 13.69 4.42
C LEU A 87 6.83 12.83 4.73
N ARG A 88 7.70 13.29 5.64
CA ARG A 88 8.94 12.57 5.98
C ARG A 88 8.74 11.49 7.03
N GLU A 89 7.86 11.71 7.99
CA GLU A 89 7.67 10.79 9.12
C GLU A 89 6.32 10.06 9.06
N GLY A 90 5.39 10.57 8.25
CA GLY A 90 4.00 10.13 8.26
C GLY A 90 3.14 10.99 9.19
N GLY A 91 1.98 10.46 9.58
CA GLY A 91 0.98 11.20 10.32
C GLY A 91 -0.27 10.41 10.62
N GLN A 92 -1.33 11.15 10.95
CA GLN A 92 -2.66 10.61 11.21
C GLN A 92 -3.65 11.17 10.18
N ILE A 93 -4.60 10.34 9.81
CA ILE A 93 -5.67 10.60 8.86
C ILE A 93 -6.97 10.20 9.55
N ALA A 94 -7.80 11.19 9.90
CA ALA A 94 -9.05 10.94 10.61
C ALA A 94 -10.01 10.06 9.80
N GLU A 95 -10.14 10.33 8.50
CA GLU A 95 -10.97 9.54 7.60
C GLU A 95 -10.38 9.49 6.19
N LEU A 96 -10.37 8.28 5.62
CA LEU A 96 -9.96 7.99 4.26
C LEU A 96 -11.10 7.23 3.58
N SER A 97 -11.74 7.82 2.57
CA SER A 97 -12.75 7.11 1.77
C SER A 97 -12.26 6.87 0.35
N TRP A 98 -12.29 5.60 -0.04
CA TRP A 98 -12.02 5.13 -1.38
C TRP A 98 -13.33 4.67 -2.00
N THR A 99 -13.68 5.23 -3.15
CA THR A 99 -14.87 4.83 -3.92
C THR A 99 -14.44 4.43 -5.32
N GLN A 100 -14.92 3.26 -5.76
CA GLN A 100 -14.79 2.77 -7.12
C GLN A 100 -16.14 2.21 -7.58
N PRO A 101 -16.35 1.89 -8.87
CA PRO A 101 -17.62 1.37 -9.33
C PRO A 101 -17.96 0.06 -8.59
N GLY A 102 -19.07 0.07 -7.85
CA GLY A 102 -19.54 -1.09 -7.06
C GLY A 102 -18.98 -1.20 -5.65
N THR A 103 -17.92 -0.49 -5.26
CA THR A 103 -17.31 -0.67 -3.93
C THR A 103 -16.91 0.64 -3.28
N ARG A 104 -17.19 0.79 -1.98
CA ARG A 104 -16.64 1.86 -1.14
C ARG A 104 -15.92 1.25 0.06
N ALA A 105 -14.70 1.68 0.29
CA ALA A 105 -13.97 1.40 1.51
C ALA A 105 -13.80 2.71 2.29
N THR A 106 -14.19 2.72 3.56
CA THR A 106 -13.96 3.86 4.46
C THR A 106 -13.07 3.39 5.60
N LEU A 107 -11.93 4.05 5.76
CA LEU A 107 -10.99 3.85 6.84
C LEU A 107 -11.07 5.03 7.81
N THR A 108 -11.10 4.77 9.11
CA THR A 108 -11.20 5.79 10.16
C THR A 108 -10.04 5.64 11.13
N GLY A 109 -9.48 6.77 11.56
CA GLY A 109 -8.40 6.83 12.54
C GLY A 109 -7.14 6.11 12.07
N LEU A 110 -6.69 6.40 10.84
CA LEU A 110 -5.49 5.80 10.26
C LEU A 110 -4.24 6.53 10.78
N HIS A 111 -3.33 5.80 11.39
CA HIS A 111 -1.99 6.26 11.76
C HIS A 111 -0.98 5.54 10.87
N ILE A 112 -0.09 6.32 10.27
CA ILE A 112 0.90 5.82 9.31
C ILE A 112 2.25 6.45 9.60
N ARG A 113 3.29 5.63 9.71
CA ARG A 113 4.66 6.09 9.89
C ARG A 113 5.60 5.28 9.02
N TRP A 114 6.44 5.96 8.26
CA TRP A 114 7.42 5.31 7.36
C TRP A 114 8.82 5.86 7.56
N ASP A 115 9.82 5.06 7.20
CA ASP A 115 11.20 5.52 7.12
C ASP A 115 11.49 6.06 5.72
N TRP A 116 11.67 7.38 5.62
CA TRP A 116 11.98 8.04 4.36
C TRP A 116 13.35 7.62 3.79
N HIS A 117 14.30 7.16 4.62
CA HIS A 117 15.61 6.73 4.12
C HIS A 117 15.50 5.43 3.32
N ALA A 118 14.63 4.52 3.76
CA ALA A 118 14.36 3.26 3.07
C ALA A 118 13.81 3.51 1.65
N LEU A 119 13.01 4.56 1.48
CA LEU A 119 12.42 4.93 0.18
C LEU A 119 13.47 5.31 -0.87
N LEU A 120 14.65 5.81 -0.46
CA LEU A 120 15.77 6.06 -1.39
C LEU A 120 16.25 4.76 -2.06
N ASN A 121 16.06 3.62 -1.39
CA ASN A 121 16.39 2.29 -1.89
C ASN A 121 15.18 1.58 -2.53
N ARG A 122 14.11 2.33 -2.89
CA ARG A 122 12.84 1.79 -3.42
C ARG A 122 12.15 0.79 -2.47
N HIS A 123 12.39 0.94 -1.17
CA HIS A 123 11.79 0.12 -0.13
C HIS A 123 10.92 0.99 0.77
N LEU A 124 9.64 0.68 0.86
CA LEU A 124 8.72 1.35 1.76
C LEU A 124 8.62 0.53 3.05
N ALA A 125 9.44 0.91 4.03
CA ALA A 125 9.37 0.37 5.38
C ALA A 125 8.45 1.25 6.23
N LEU A 126 7.30 0.69 6.63
CA LEU A 126 6.42 1.31 7.60
C LEU A 126 6.77 0.79 8.99
N SER A 127 6.97 1.71 9.92
CA SER A 127 7.16 1.37 11.35
C SER A 127 5.83 1.23 12.08
N GLU A 128 4.78 1.87 11.56
CA GLU A 128 3.43 1.82 12.13
C GLU A 128 2.42 1.99 10.99
N LEU A 129 1.47 1.06 10.92
CA LEU A 129 0.27 1.20 10.10
C LEU A 129 -0.89 0.66 10.92
N SER A 130 -1.61 1.56 11.58
CA SER A 130 -2.75 1.21 12.42
C SER A 130 -3.99 1.97 11.99
N ALA A 131 -5.15 1.35 12.07
CA ALA A 131 -6.42 2.01 11.84
C ALA A 131 -7.48 1.56 12.85
N GLU A 132 -8.35 2.47 13.26
CA GLU A 132 -9.40 2.15 14.22
C GLU A 132 -10.50 1.30 13.57
N ARG A 133 -10.91 1.66 12.36
CA ARG A 133 -12.02 1.01 11.67
C ARG A 133 -11.84 1.01 10.15
N LEU A 134 -12.14 -0.13 9.54
CA LEU A 134 -12.40 -0.30 8.11
C LEU A 134 -13.87 -0.68 7.91
N GLU A 135 -14.58 0.04 7.07
CA GLU A 135 -15.91 -0.31 6.61
C GLU A 135 -15.88 -0.53 5.10
N LEU A 136 -16.20 -1.75 4.68
CA LEU A 136 -16.24 -2.12 3.27
C LEU A 136 -17.69 -2.34 2.85
N ARG A 137 -18.16 -1.52 1.91
CA ARG A 137 -19.50 -1.60 1.34
C ARG A 137 -19.43 -1.98 -0.13
N ASP A 138 -20.20 -2.98 -0.49
CA ASP A 138 -20.39 -3.44 -1.87
C ASP A 138 -21.82 -3.07 -2.32
N HIS A 139 -21.89 -2.13 -3.25
CA HIS A 139 -23.12 -1.48 -3.69
C HIS A 139 -23.72 -2.21 -4.90
N GLY A 140 -23.22 -3.40 -5.22
CA GLY A 140 -23.71 -4.25 -6.30
C GLY A 140 -22.93 -4.08 -7.59
N LYS A 141 -23.44 -4.76 -8.63
CA LYS A 141 -22.71 -5.16 -9.84
C LYS A 141 -21.89 -4.01 -10.44
N ALA A 142 -20.59 -4.05 -10.20
CA ALA A 142 -19.64 -3.22 -10.90
C ALA A 142 -19.79 -3.43 -12.42
N PRO A 143 -19.64 -2.37 -13.24
CA PRO A 143 -19.52 -2.55 -14.68
C PRO A 143 -18.39 -3.56 -14.98
N PRO A 144 -18.50 -4.35 -16.06
CA PRO A 144 -17.47 -5.32 -16.41
C PRO A 144 -16.12 -4.60 -16.57
N SER A 145 -15.22 -4.86 -15.63
CA SER A 145 -13.84 -4.37 -15.62
C SER A 145 -12.96 -5.41 -16.31
N PRO A 146 -11.89 -5.01 -17.02
CA PRO A 146 -10.90 -5.97 -17.48
C PRO A 146 -10.41 -6.83 -16.30
N PRO A 147 -10.16 -8.13 -16.52
CA PRO A 147 -9.69 -9.02 -15.47
C PRO A 147 -8.37 -8.48 -14.90
N LEU A 148 -8.20 -8.59 -13.59
CA LEU A 148 -6.96 -8.22 -12.94
C LEU A 148 -5.85 -9.14 -13.45
N THR A 149 -4.85 -8.57 -14.12
CA THR A 149 -3.71 -9.32 -14.68
C THR A 149 -2.45 -9.17 -13.85
N GLU A 150 -2.32 -8.08 -13.10
CA GLU A 150 -1.17 -7.80 -12.27
C GLU A 150 -1.52 -6.89 -11.09
N LEU A 151 -0.83 -7.11 -9.99
CA LEU A 151 -0.82 -6.30 -8.77
C LEU A 151 0.63 -5.94 -8.38
N THR A 152 1.50 -5.70 -9.36
CA THR A 152 2.90 -5.37 -9.06
C THR A 152 3.03 -3.92 -8.58
N LEU A 153 3.80 -3.70 -7.52
CA LEU A 153 4.07 -2.37 -6.99
C LEU A 153 5.47 -1.90 -7.42
N PRO A 154 5.68 -0.58 -7.64
CA PRO A 154 6.97 -0.06 -8.09
C PRO A 154 8.08 -0.10 -7.02
N LEU A 155 7.72 -0.44 -5.79
CA LEU A 155 8.56 -0.49 -4.59
C LEU A 155 8.23 -1.76 -3.80
N THR A 156 9.22 -2.28 -3.08
CA THR A 156 9.02 -3.32 -2.07
C THR A 156 8.40 -2.72 -0.82
N ILE A 157 7.62 -3.49 -0.08
CA ILE A 157 6.88 -3.00 1.10
C ILE A 157 7.16 -3.93 2.28
N ASP A 158 7.35 -3.36 3.45
CA ASP A 158 7.36 -4.08 4.72
C ASP A 158 6.60 -3.25 5.75
N THR A 159 5.53 -3.79 6.32
CA THR A 159 4.66 -3.04 7.22
C THR A 159 4.00 -3.94 8.26
N PRO A 160 4.12 -3.62 9.57
CA PRO A 160 3.15 -4.14 10.53
C PRO A 160 1.79 -3.57 10.17
N LEU A 161 0.71 -4.31 10.42
CA LEU A 161 -0.66 -3.93 10.12
C LEU A 161 -1.51 -4.17 11.35
N GLN A 162 -2.15 -3.12 11.84
CA GLN A 162 -3.08 -3.18 12.96
C GLN A 162 -4.42 -2.58 12.57
N LEU A 163 -5.51 -3.31 12.78
CA LEU A 163 -6.84 -2.82 12.46
C LEU A 163 -7.80 -3.20 13.58
N GLY A 164 -8.32 -2.17 14.25
CA GLY A 164 -9.19 -2.34 15.41
C GLY A 164 -10.49 -3.08 15.06
N GLN A 165 -11.13 -2.66 13.96
CA GLN A 165 -12.39 -3.27 13.53
C GLN A 165 -12.57 -3.25 12.02
N ILE A 166 -13.07 -4.33 11.45
CA ILE A 166 -13.46 -4.47 10.05
C ILE A 166 -14.96 -4.75 10.00
N ARG A 167 -15.70 -3.93 9.27
CA ARG A 167 -17.15 -4.08 9.07
C ARG A 167 -17.43 -4.37 7.62
N LEU A 168 -18.18 -5.44 7.37
CA LEU A 168 -18.67 -5.81 6.05
C LEU A 168 -20.20 -5.91 6.10
N PRO A 169 -20.92 -4.76 6.09
CA PRO A 169 -22.36 -4.72 6.25
C PRO A 169 -23.10 -5.58 5.22
N ASP A 170 -22.60 -5.61 3.98
CA ASP A 170 -23.23 -6.30 2.86
C ASP A 170 -22.93 -7.80 2.82
N GLN A 171 -22.04 -8.29 3.69
CA GLN A 171 -21.64 -9.69 3.85
C GLN A 171 -22.18 -10.27 5.15
N GLY A 172 -23.51 -10.17 5.35
CA GLY A 172 -24.18 -10.67 6.55
C GLY A 172 -23.86 -9.88 7.82
N ALA A 173 -23.55 -8.58 7.68
CA ALA A 173 -23.12 -7.72 8.78
C ALA A 173 -21.92 -8.29 9.57
N LEU A 174 -20.99 -8.94 8.87
CA LEU A 174 -19.78 -9.51 9.45
C LEU A 174 -18.93 -8.40 10.08
N VAL A 175 -18.48 -8.67 11.32
CA VAL A 175 -17.56 -7.80 12.06
C VAL A 175 -16.36 -8.64 12.48
N LEU A 176 -15.18 -8.18 12.10
CA LEU A 176 -13.91 -8.70 12.55
C LEU A 176 -13.27 -7.64 13.46
N ASN A 177 -12.55 -8.06 14.50
CA ASN A 177 -11.90 -7.16 15.43
C ASN A 177 -10.44 -7.59 15.63
N HIS A 178 -9.60 -6.64 16.04
CA HIS A 178 -8.22 -6.90 16.45
C HIS A 178 -7.42 -7.69 15.40
N LEU A 179 -7.37 -7.20 14.17
CA LEU A 179 -6.41 -7.74 13.19
C LEU A 179 -5.03 -7.20 13.55
N ASP A 180 -4.12 -8.09 13.93
CA ASP A 180 -2.69 -7.79 14.09
C ASP A 180 -1.88 -8.71 13.19
N GLY A 181 -1.13 -8.11 12.28
CA GLY A 181 -0.39 -8.84 11.28
C GLY A 181 0.77 -8.06 10.68
N HIS A 182 1.39 -8.68 9.68
CA HIS A 182 2.53 -8.14 8.95
C HIS A 182 2.34 -8.40 7.47
N TYR A 183 2.56 -7.36 6.67
CA TYR A 183 2.50 -7.42 5.22
C TYR A 183 3.87 -7.14 4.62
N HIS A 184 4.28 -8.00 3.68
CA HIS A 184 5.53 -7.90 2.96
C HIS A 184 5.30 -8.07 1.46
N TYR A 185 5.99 -7.26 0.65
CA TYR A 185 6.05 -7.41 -0.80
C TYR A 185 7.50 -7.28 -1.27
N ASP A 186 8.03 -8.34 -1.88
CA ASP A 186 9.43 -8.45 -2.31
C ASP A 186 9.68 -7.97 -3.75
N GLY A 187 8.62 -7.59 -4.47
CA GLY A 187 8.66 -7.25 -5.90
C GLY A 187 8.02 -8.29 -6.80
N GLU A 188 7.76 -9.50 -6.29
CA GLU A 188 7.12 -10.59 -7.03
C GLU A 188 5.91 -11.17 -6.29
N GLN A 189 5.98 -11.30 -4.97
CA GLN A 189 4.96 -11.93 -4.13
C GLN A 189 4.52 -11.04 -2.97
N HIS A 190 3.22 -10.99 -2.76
CA HIS A 190 2.58 -10.38 -1.61
C HIS A 190 2.40 -11.43 -0.52
N HIS A 191 2.90 -11.16 0.67
CA HIS A 191 2.72 -11.98 1.85
C HIS A 191 1.98 -11.19 2.91
N LEU A 192 0.92 -11.76 3.45
CA LEU A 192 0.20 -11.24 4.60
C LEU A 192 0.14 -12.36 5.64
N GLN A 193 0.62 -12.10 6.85
CA GLN A 193 0.46 -13.00 7.99
C GLN A 193 -0.23 -12.25 9.11
N TRP A 194 -1.16 -12.89 9.82
CA TRP A 194 -1.75 -12.33 11.03
C TRP A 194 -1.74 -13.38 12.12
N ASN A 195 -1.48 -12.93 13.34
CA ASN A 195 -1.45 -13.78 14.52
C ASN A 195 -2.76 -13.70 15.28
N GLU A 196 -3.45 -12.56 15.18
CA GLU A 196 -4.70 -12.31 15.88
C GLU A 196 -5.72 -11.71 14.91
N LEU A 197 -6.92 -12.28 14.94
CA LEU A 197 -8.12 -11.80 14.28
C LEU A 197 -9.32 -12.40 15.00
N ALA A 198 -10.16 -11.57 15.60
CA ALA A 198 -11.36 -12.01 16.29
C ALA A 198 -12.59 -11.90 15.38
N VAL A 199 -13.35 -12.97 15.23
CA VAL A 199 -14.62 -12.98 14.49
C VAL A 199 -15.70 -13.63 15.35
N ALA A 200 -16.75 -12.88 15.66
CA ALA A 200 -17.75 -13.27 16.66
C ALA A 200 -17.08 -13.66 18.00
N ALA A 201 -17.13 -14.94 18.39
CA ALA A 201 -16.48 -15.47 19.58
C ALA A 201 -15.17 -16.22 19.30
N GLY A 202 -14.82 -16.41 18.02
CA GLY A 202 -13.63 -17.16 17.62
C GLY A 202 -12.40 -16.28 17.41
N HIS A 203 -11.22 -16.89 17.55
CA HIS A 203 -9.93 -16.27 17.27
C HIS A 203 -9.27 -17.01 16.11
N TYR A 204 -8.65 -16.25 15.21
CA TYR A 204 -8.10 -16.77 13.97
C TYR A 204 -6.69 -16.24 13.74
N SER A 205 -5.84 -17.09 13.18
CA SER A 205 -4.51 -16.75 12.68
C SER A 205 -4.39 -17.28 11.25
N GLY A 206 -3.43 -16.78 10.50
CA GLY A 206 -3.26 -17.27 9.14
C GLY A 206 -2.22 -16.54 8.33
N ARG A 207 -2.12 -16.98 7.09
CA ARG A 207 -1.18 -16.47 6.10
C ARG A 207 -1.79 -16.50 4.71
N ILE A 208 -1.44 -15.51 3.91
CA ILE A 208 -1.77 -15.40 2.50
C ILE A 208 -0.48 -15.11 1.74
N SER A 209 -0.29 -15.81 0.63
CA SER A 209 0.76 -15.58 -0.35
C SER A 209 0.10 -15.42 -1.72
N LEU A 210 0.38 -14.30 -2.39
CA LEU A 210 -0.19 -13.99 -3.69
C LEU A 210 0.90 -13.49 -4.64
N GLN A 211 1.05 -14.14 -5.78
CA GLN A 211 1.93 -13.66 -6.85
C GLN A 211 1.35 -12.37 -7.46
N GLY A 212 2.20 -11.36 -7.64
CA GLY A 212 1.81 -10.05 -8.17
C GLY A 212 1.43 -10.10 -9.65
N ALA A 213 2.24 -10.75 -10.49
CA ALA A 213 1.93 -10.88 -11.93
C ALA A 213 1.11 -12.14 -12.24
N ALA A 214 0.40 -12.15 -13.37
CA ALA A 214 -0.26 -13.35 -13.90
C ALA A 214 0.72 -14.55 -13.93
N PRO A 215 0.29 -15.76 -13.53
CA PRO A 215 -1.09 -16.19 -13.28
C PRO A 215 -1.67 -15.81 -11.90
N MET A 216 -0.94 -15.03 -11.09
CA MET A 216 -1.38 -14.61 -9.76
C MET A 216 -1.72 -15.82 -8.87
N ALA A 217 -0.76 -16.73 -8.73
CA ALA A 217 -0.89 -17.90 -7.85
C ALA A 217 -1.19 -17.44 -6.41
N LEU A 218 -2.28 -17.96 -5.85
CA LEU A 218 -2.76 -17.69 -4.50
C LEU A 218 -2.61 -18.94 -3.64
N GLN A 219 -2.07 -18.76 -2.44
CA GLN A 219 -2.08 -19.74 -1.36
C GLN A 219 -2.51 -19.04 -0.09
N ALA A 220 -3.51 -19.56 0.61
CA ALA A 220 -3.91 -19.06 1.92
C ALA A 220 -4.12 -20.22 2.89
N GLN A 221 -3.78 -19.98 4.15
CA GLN A 221 -4.07 -20.87 5.27
C GLN A 221 -4.66 -20.04 6.40
N LEU A 222 -5.72 -20.58 7.00
CA LEU A 222 -6.44 -19.98 8.12
C LEU A 222 -6.64 -21.07 9.16
N ASP A 223 -6.24 -20.79 10.39
CA ASP A 223 -6.46 -21.62 11.56
C ASP A 223 -7.26 -20.80 12.57
N GLY A 224 -8.23 -21.42 13.24
CA GLY A 224 -9.02 -20.72 14.25
C GLY A 224 -9.59 -21.62 15.32
N GLU A 225 -9.88 -20.99 16.45
CA GLU A 225 -10.44 -21.60 17.64
C GLU A 225 -11.78 -20.94 17.92
N ILE A 226 -12.85 -21.74 17.93
CA ILE A 226 -14.23 -21.28 18.10
C ILE A 226 -14.75 -21.89 19.41
N PRO A 227 -15.03 -21.09 20.44
CA PRO A 227 -15.61 -21.61 21.66
C PRO A 227 -17.05 -22.06 21.40
N THR A 228 -17.38 -23.30 21.76
CA THR A 228 -18.77 -23.77 21.79
C THR A 228 -19.25 -23.83 23.23
N GLY A 229 -20.34 -23.10 23.55
CA GLY A 229 -20.87 -23.14 24.90
C GLY A 229 -21.97 -22.13 25.19
N LEU A 230 -23.23 -22.57 25.06
CA LEU A 230 -24.39 -22.08 25.82
C LEU A 230 -25.35 -23.27 26.05
N GLY A 231 -24.95 -24.28 26.85
CA GLY A 231 -25.89 -25.30 27.36
C GLY A 231 -25.46 -26.77 27.46
N ALA A 232 -24.25 -27.14 27.03
CA ALA A 232 -23.75 -28.54 27.11
C ALA A 232 -22.73 -28.72 28.26
N PRO A 233 -22.64 -29.92 28.88
CA PRO A 233 -21.81 -30.18 30.07
C PRO A 233 -20.28 -30.26 29.84
N ALA A 234 -19.78 -29.96 28.63
CA ALA A 234 -18.34 -29.91 28.35
C ALA A 234 -18.00 -28.64 27.55
N PRO A 235 -16.87 -27.96 27.85
CA PRO A 235 -16.34 -26.95 26.95
C PRO A 235 -15.71 -27.67 25.75
N ALA A 236 -16.38 -27.70 24.61
CA ALA A 236 -15.78 -28.19 23.37
C ALA A 236 -15.37 -26.97 22.55
N GLN A 237 -14.08 -26.70 22.44
CA GLN A 237 -13.62 -25.75 21.43
C GLN A 237 -13.71 -26.44 20.07
N LEU A 238 -14.03 -25.71 19.01
CA LEU A 238 -13.93 -26.20 17.64
C LEU A 238 -12.68 -25.60 17.00
N LEU A 239 -11.83 -26.46 16.46
CA LEU A 239 -10.70 -26.09 15.64
C LEU A 239 -11.18 -25.97 14.19
N ALA A 240 -11.02 -24.81 13.59
CA ALA A 240 -11.31 -24.56 12.19
C ALA A 240 -10.00 -24.44 11.42
N ARG A 241 -9.84 -25.21 10.35
CA ARG A 241 -8.72 -25.05 9.40
C ARG A 241 -9.28 -24.86 8.01
N ALA A 242 -8.77 -23.87 7.29
CA ALA A 242 -9.12 -23.65 5.89
C ALA A 242 -7.88 -23.34 5.05
N GLY A 243 -7.85 -23.92 3.85
CA GLY A 243 -6.83 -23.71 2.84
C GLY A 243 -7.45 -23.20 1.54
N LEU A 244 -6.82 -22.19 0.94
CA LEU A 244 -7.12 -21.77 -0.44
C LEU A 244 -5.89 -21.99 -1.30
N GLN A 245 -6.06 -22.56 -2.48
CA GLN A 245 -4.99 -22.68 -3.46
C GLN A 245 -5.51 -22.51 -4.88
N GLY A 246 -4.81 -21.74 -5.71
CA GLY A 246 -5.25 -21.52 -7.08
C GLY A 246 -4.57 -20.37 -7.79
N THR A 247 -5.22 -19.84 -8.81
CA THR A 247 -4.77 -18.69 -9.61
C THR A 247 -5.89 -17.66 -9.74
N LEU A 248 -5.57 -16.38 -9.55
CA LEU A 248 -6.55 -15.29 -9.69
C LEU A 248 -6.64 -14.74 -11.12
N SER A 249 -5.69 -15.08 -11.99
CA SER A 249 -5.61 -14.52 -13.33
C SER A 249 -5.26 -15.56 -14.39
N GLY A 250 -5.60 -15.23 -15.63
CA GLY A 250 -5.42 -16.08 -16.79
C GLY A 250 -6.64 -16.95 -17.12
N PRO A 251 -6.58 -17.70 -18.25
CA PRO A 251 -7.71 -18.47 -18.77
C PRO A 251 -8.10 -19.68 -17.91
N ALA A 252 -7.26 -20.06 -16.95
CA ALA A 252 -7.49 -21.16 -16.01
C ALA A 252 -7.57 -20.65 -14.56
N ALA A 253 -8.07 -19.43 -14.35
CA ALA A 253 -8.22 -18.85 -13.02
C ALA A 253 -9.27 -19.64 -12.22
N GLU A 254 -8.81 -20.41 -11.25
CA GLU A 254 -9.63 -21.25 -10.40
C GLU A 254 -9.03 -21.28 -9.00
N ILE A 255 -9.87 -21.32 -7.97
CA ILE A 255 -9.47 -21.41 -6.57
C ILE A 255 -10.13 -22.64 -5.95
N ALA A 256 -9.31 -23.55 -5.46
CA ALA A 256 -9.74 -24.65 -4.61
C ALA A 256 -9.82 -24.16 -3.15
N LEU A 257 -10.96 -24.45 -2.51
CA LEU A 257 -11.17 -24.22 -1.09
C LEU A 257 -11.30 -25.57 -0.38
N GLU A 258 -10.48 -25.75 0.64
CA GLU A 258 -10.57 -26.86 1.58
C GLU A 258 -10.84 -26.29 2.96
N ALA A 259 -11.83 -26.82 3.67
CA ALA A 259 -12.17 -26.38 5.02
C ALA A 259 -12.58 -27.59 5.87
N VAL A 260 -12.03 -27.65 7.08
CA VAL A 260 -12.28 -28.73 8.04
C VAL A 260 -12.56 -28.09 9.40
N LEU A 261 -13.60 -28.57 10.08
CA LEU A 261 -13.90 -28.23 11.47
C LEU A 261 -13.79 -29.50 12.31
N GLU A 262 -12.96 -29.46 13.34
CA GLU A 262 -12.70 -30.58 14.26
C GLU A 262 -13.03 -30.17 15.70
N PRO A 263 -13.68 -31.03 16.50
CA PRO A 263 -13.75 -30.82 17.94
C PRO A 263 -12.36 -30.90 18.59
N ASP A 264 -12.06 -29.98 19.50
CA ASP A 264 -10.89 -30.03 20.38
C ASP A 264 -11.15 -31.06 21.50
N GLU A 265 -10.77 -32.32 21.27
CA GLU A 265 -10.83 -33.39 22.28
C GLU A 265 -9.74 -33.21 23.35
N ALA A 266 -9.83 -32.16 24.17
CA ALA A 266 -8.95 -31.95 25.30
C ALA A 266 -9.60 -32.39 26.64
N ALA A 267 -9.93 -33.69 26.77
CA ALA A 267 -9.90 -34.44 28.05
C ALA A 267 -10.24 -35.94 27.85
N PRO A 268 -9.51 -36.88 28.50
CA PRO A 268 -9.85 -38.30 28.48
C PRO A 268 -11.02 -38.56 29.44
N THR A 269 -12.25 -38.66 28.92
CA THR A 269 -13.35 -39.25 29.70
C THR A 269 -13.35 -40.76 29.49
N GLU A 270 -12.96 -41.44 30.56
CA GLU A 270 -13.04 -42.88 30.74
C GLU A 270 -14.35 -43.46 30.21
N HIS A 271 -14.23 -44.62 29.57
CA HIS A 271 -15.29 -45.52 29.15
C HIS A 271 -16.33 -45.73 30.26
N HIS A 272 -17.40 -44.93 30.29
CA HIS A 272 -18.64 -45.30 30.94
C HIS A 272 -19.64 -45.71 29.88
N ALA A 273 -19.77 -47.03 29.71
CA ALA A 273 -20.79 -47.66 28.89
C ALA A 273 -22.18 -47.28 29.40
N GLY A 274 -22.74 -46.23 28.82
CA GLY A 274 -24.11 -45.77 29.03
C GLY A 274 -24.68 -45.32 27.71
N ARG A 275 -25.23 -46.28 26.94
CA ARG A 275 -26.11 -46.00 25.81
C ARG A 275 -27.20 -45.04 26.26
N LEU A 276 -27.38 -43.92 25.56
CA LEU A 276 -28.67 -43.41 25.07
C LEU A 276 -28.48 -42.09 24.29
N PHE A 277 -29.09 -42.05 23.10
CA PHE A 277 -29.22 -40.95 22.14
C PHE A 277 -27.98 -40.56 21.35
N GLY A 278 -27.84 -41.26 20.21
CA GLY A 278 -26.95 -40.89 19.13
C GLY A 278 -27.44 -39.63 18.42
N LEU A 279 -26.50 -38.71 18.23
CA LEU A 279 -26.42 -37.84 17.07
C LEU A 279 -25.03 -38.09 16.50
N ASP A 280 -24.93 -39.06 15.58
CA ASP A 280 -23.83 -39.10 14.62
C ASP A 280 -23.96 -37.82 13.81
N MET A 281 -23.07 -36.86 14.06
CA MET A 281 -22.94 -35.68 13.22
C MET A 281 -21.81 -35.99 12.24
N ASP A 282 -22.16 -36.67 11.14
CA ASP A 282 -21.32 -36.75 9.95
C ASP A 282 -21.10 -35.31 9.46
N VAL A 283 -19.93 -34.73 9.75
CA VAL A 283 -19.50 -33.48 9.16
C VAL A 283 -19.07 -33.81 7.73
N GLU A 284 -20.01 -33.71 6.80
CA GLU A 284 -19.76 -33.87 5.37
C GLU A 284 -18.83 -32.75 4.89
N VAL A 285 -17.56 -33.09 4.65
CA VAL A 285 -16.55 -32.22 4.04
C VAL A 285 -16.96 -31.96 2.59
N ARG A 286 -17.54 -30.78 2.34
CA ARG A 286 -17.89 -30.35 0.99
C ARG A 286 -16.72 -29.57 0.39
N VAL A 287 -15.96 -30.22 -0.48
CA VAL A 287 -14.99 -29.56 -1.36
C VAL A 287 -15.77 -28.83 -2.45
N GLU A 288 -15.84 -27.50 -2.39
CA GLU A 288 -16.39 -26.68 -3.47
C GLU A 288 -15.23 -26.04 -4.25
N ALA A 289 -15.08 -26.44 -5.51
CA ALA A 289 -14.33 -25.66 -6.49
C ALA A 289 -15.15 -24.42 -6.82
N VAL A 290 -14.64 -23.23 -6.47
CA VAL A 290 -15.34 -21.97 -6.72
C VAL A 290 -14.66 -21.27 -7.90
N GLU A 291 -15.33 -21.29 -9.06
CA GLU A 291 -14.92 -20.49 -10.22
C GLU A 291 -15.00 -19.00 -9.84
N VAL A 292 -13.95 -18.22 -10.09
CA VAL A 292 -13.84 -16.81 -9.67
C VAL A 292 -14.99 -15.93 -10.22
N ALA A 293 -15.65 -16.37 -11.31
CA ALA A 293 -16.82 -15.74 -11.88
C ALA A 293 -18.16 -16.03 -11.15
N GLN A 294 -18.20 -16.99 -10.22
CA GLN A 294 -19.43 -17.50 -9.58
C GLN A 294 -19.66 -17.06 -8.13
N LEU A 295 -18.90 -16.09 -7.60
CA LEU A 295 -19.14 -15.56 -6.24
C LEU A 295 -20.59 -15.03 -6.02
N ASP A 296 -21.29 -14.66 -7.10
CA ASP A 296 -22.71 -14.27 -7.10
C ASP A 296 -23.72 -15.44 -6.95
N ALA A 297 -23.30 -16.68 -7.20
CA ALA A 297 -24.17 -17.87 -7.12
C ALA A 297 -24.27 -18.40 -5.68
N VAL A 298 -23.17 -18.44 -4.94
CA VAL A 298 -23.14 -18.86 -3.53
C VAL A 298 -23.99 -17.91 -2.66
N ARG A 299 -24.04 -16.61 -3.01
CA ARG A 299 -24.88 -15.59 -2.35
C ARG A 299 -26.39 -15.87 -2.49
N ARG A 300 -26.83 -16.60 -3.51
CA ARG A 300 -28.24 -16.97 -3.73
C ARG A 300 -28.64 -18.27 -3.03
N GLY A 301 -27.71 -19.21 -2.84
CA GLY A 301 -27.97 -20.47 -2.12
C GLY A 301 -28.29 -20.26 -0.64
N ALA A 302 -27.57 -19.36 0.04
CA ALA A 302 -27.77 -19.07 1.46
C ALA A 302 -29.08 -18.33 1.78
N ARG A 303 -29.77 -17.75 0.77
CA ARG A 303 -31.04 -17.02 0.94
C ARG A 303 -32.28 -17.89 0.71
N ALA A 304 -32.12 -19.12 0.22
CA ALA A 304 -33.22 -20.03 -0.09
C ALA A 304 -33.52 -21.07 1.01
N GLN A 305 -32.77 -21.05 2.12
CA GLN A 305 -32.98 -21.94 3.28
C GLN A 305 -33.39 -21.21 4.56
N ARG A 306 -34.03 -20.03 4.45
CA ARG A 306 -34.78 -19.42 5.54
C ARG A 306 -36.25 -19.32 5.21
#